data_AF-A0A920EJ78-F1
#
_entry.id   AF-A0A920EJ78-F1
#
_cell.length_a   1.000
_cell.length_b   1.000
_cell.length_c   1.000
_cell.angle_alpha   90.00
_cell.angle_beta   90.00
_cell.angle_gamma   90.00
#
_symmetry.space_group_name_H-M   'P 1'
#
loop_
_entity.id
_entity.type
_entity.pdbx_description
1 polymer ?
#
loop_
_entity_poly.entity_id
_entity_poly.type
_entity_poly.pdbx_seq_one_letter_code
_entity_poly.pdbx_strand_id
1 'polypeptide(L)'
;MLGDRCLNVDKKKYVKLEEKEKPVYGKAGTVIAYSLDTFHRGTNLTKKKGHRYSMSVSYKLARTNSIGFHVWQVSPKRDWSQIINNGSPDQLGCLGIPLPGSSFWNEITIKQTEARWPGWNAKPYKERI
;
A
#
# COMPACT_ATOMS: atom_id res chain seq x y z
N MET A 1 13.19 21.32 2.57
CA MET A 1 13.65 21.23 3.98
C MET A 1 12.42 21.01 4.87
N LEU A 2 12.49 20.13 5.88
CA LEU A 2 11.32 19.66 6.66
C LEU A 2 10.72 20.68 7.68
N GLY A 3 11.08 21.96 7.61
CA GLY A 3 10.56 23.03 8.47
C GLY A 3 11.00 22.94 9.94
N ASP A 4 10.72 24.00 10.70
CA ASP A 4 11.24 24.20 12.07
C ASP A 4 10.60 23.30 13.13
N ARG A 5 9.53 22.57 12.75
CA ARG A 5 8.87 21.56 13.58
C ARG A 5 9.40 20.15 13.36
N CYS A 6 10.44 20.00 12.54
CA CYS A 6 11.09 18.71 12.36
C CYS A 6 11.69 18.26 13.70
N LEU A 7 11.23 17.12 14.21
CA LEU A 7 11.84 16.49 15.38
C LEU A 7 13.23 15.98 15.00
N ASN A 8 14.24 16.80 15.26
CA ASN A 8 15.64 16.39 15.18
C ASN A 8 15.98 15.64 16.46
N VAL A 9 15.94 14.31 16.39
CA VAL A 9 16.39 13.46 17.50
C VAL A 9 17.92 13.52 17.59
N ASP A 10 18.43 13.82 18.79
CA ASP A 10 19.87 13.78 19.06
C ASP A 10 20.43 12.39 18.73
N LYS A 11 21.30 12.34 17.72
CA LYS A 11 21.93 11.10 17.25
C LYS A 11 22.72 10.38 18.33
N LYS A 12 23.22 11.07 19.36
CA LYS A 12 23.90 10.42 20.50
C LYS A 12 22.97 9.49 21.28
N LYS A 13 21.65 9.70 21.19
CA LYS A 13 20.63 8.84 21.82
C LYS A 13 20.32 7.58 21.01
N TYR A 14 20.78 7.49 19.75
CA TYR A 14 20.54 6.31 18.89
C TYR A 14 21.29 5.08 19.37
N VAL A 15 22.43 5.24 20.07
CA VAL A 15 23.28 4.13 20.51
C VAL A 15 22.46 3.08 21.29
N LYS A 16 21.56 3.52 22.17
CA LYS A 16 20.68 2.61 22.93
C LYS A 16 19.67 1.86 22.05
N LEU A 17 19.25 2.43 20.92
CA LEU A 17 18.38 1.76 19.95
C LEU A 17 19.18 0.77 19.09
N GLU A 18 20.40 1.13 18.69
CA GLU A 18 21.32 0.28 17.94
C GLU A 18 21.70 -0.98 18.73
N GLU A 19 21.93 -0.85 20.04
CA GLU A 19 22.16 -1.99 20.95
C GLU A 19 20.98 -2.97 21.02
N LYS A 20 19.76 -2.52 20.69
CA LYS A 20 18.55 -3.35 20.66
C LYS A 20 18.20 -3.83 19.25
N GLU A 21 18.98 -3.45 18.24
CA GLU A 21 18.75 -3.82 16.86
C GLU A 21 18.79 -5.34 16.69
N LYS A 22 17.82 -5.87 15.95
CA LYS A 22 17.81 -7.26 15.48
C LYS A 22 17.88 -7.26 13.96
N PRO A 23 18.94 -7.82 13.36
CA PRO A 23 19.02 -7.87 11.91
C PRO A 23 18.00 -8.86 11.36
N VAL A 24 17.37 -8.49 10.24
CA VAL A 24 16.46 -9.36 9.51
C VAL A 24 17.13 -9.77 8.20
N TYR A 25 17.28 -11.07 8.01
CA TYR A 25 17.82 -11.67 6.80
C TYR A 25 16.73 -12.45 6.09
N GLY A 26 16.73 -12.41 4.76
CA GLY A 26 15.71 -13.06 3.95
C GLY A 26 16.18 -13.31 2.54
N LYS A 27 15.64 -14.36 1.93
CA LYS A 27 15.76 -14.60 0.48
C LYS A 27 14.70 -13.76 -0.25
N ALA A 28 14.75 -13.74 -1.58
CA ALA A 28 13.70 -13.11 -2.39
C ALA A 28 12.32 -13.69 -2.00
N GLY A 29 11.35 -12.81 -1.75
CA GLY A 29 10.01 -13.16 -1.28
C GLY A 29 9.84 -13.19 0.24
N THR A 30 10.89 -12.98 1.04
CA THR A 30 10.73 -12.77 2.49
C THR A 30 9.92 -11.51 2.77
N VAL A 31 8.88 -11.64 3.59
CA VAL A 31 8.07 -10.51 4.09
C VAL A 31 8.53 -10.14 5.49
N ILE A 32 8.77 -8.85 5.72
CA ILE A 32 9.09 -8.30 7.03
C ILE A 32 7.90 -7.43 7.43
N ALA A 33 7.13 -7.89 8.41
CA ALA A 33 5.97 -7.17 8.94
C ALA A 33 6.33 -6.50 10.27
N TYR A 34 5.98 -5.22 10.40
CA TYR A 34 6.18 -4.44 11.61
C TYR A 34 5.11 -3.34 11.72
N SER A 35 4.86 -2.90 12.94
CA SER A 35 3.89 -1.83 13.25
C SER A 35 4.53 -0.44 13.10
N LEU A 36 3.69 0.60 13.02
CA LEU A 36 4.16 1.98 12.81
C LEU A 36 5.00 2.56 13.97
N ASP A 37 4.97 1.92 15.13
CA ASP A 37 5.78 2.23 16.31
C ASP A 37 7.14 1.49 16.34
N THR A 38 7.43 0.66 15.32
CA THR A 38 8.71 -0.04 15.23
C THR A 38 9.79 0.87 14.64
N PHE A 39 10.80 1.19 15.45
CA PHE A 39 12.03 1.80 14.98
C PHE A 39 12.79 0.81 14.09
N HIS A 40 13.08 1.19 12.85
CA HIS A 40 13.77 0.34 11.88
C HIS A 40 14.70 1.16 11.00
N ARG A 41 15.72 0.51 10.44
CA ARG A 41 16.65 1.09 9.48
C ARG A 41 17.05 0.08 8.41
N GLY A 42 17.47 0.59 7.26
CA GLY A 42 18.15 -0.24 6.27
C GLY A 42 19.57 -0.61 6.75
N THR A 43 20.00 -1.83 6.46
CA THR A 43 21.41 -2.22 6.60
C THR A 43 22.24 -1.69 5.43
N ASN A 44 23.52 -1.40 5.68
CA ASN A 44 24.47 -0.94 4.67
C ASN A 44 24.71 -2.01 3.59
N LEU A 45 24.73 -1.61 2.32
CA LEU A 45 25.11 -2.49 1.21
C LEU A 45 26.65 -2.47 1.05
N THR A 46 27.32 -3.51 1.54
CA THR A 46 28.79 -3.59 1.56
C THR A 46 29.39 -4.31 0.35
N LYS A 47 28.58 -5.05 -0.42
CA LYS A 47 29.02 -5.80 -1.60
C LYS A 47 29.25 -4.86 -2.79
N LYS A 48 30.41 -4.97 -3.46
CA LYS A 48 30.69 -4.27 -4.73
C LYS A 48 29.63 -4.65 -5.76
N LYS A 49 28.95 -3.65 -6.35
CA LYS A 49 27.79 -3.82 -7.26
C LYS A 49 26.62 -4.62 -6.62
N GLY A 50 26.46 -4.54 -5.30
CA GLY A 50 25.33 -5.15 -4.60
C GLY A 50 24.06 -4.31 -4.75
N HIS A 51 22.92 -4.98 -4.98
CA HIS A 51 21.61 -4.36 -5.06
C HIS A 51 20.65 -5.02 -4.06
N ARG A 52 19.74 -4.23 -3.49
CA ARG A 52 18.62 -4.70 -2.68
C ARG A 52 17.33 -4.10 -3.24
N TYR A 53 16.39 -4.97 -3.59
CA TYR A 53 15.05 -4.59 -4.01
C TYR A 53 14.08 -4.86 -2.86
N SER A 54 13.25 -3.88 -2.54
CA SER A 54 12.22 -3.99 -1.51
C SER A 54 10.98 -3.26 -1.97
N MET A 55 9.81 -3.80 -1.62
CA MET A 55 8.52 -3.15 -1.80
C MET A 55 7.89 -3.01 -0.41
N SER A 56 7.50 -1.79 -0.05
CA SER A 56 6.82 -1.52 1.20
C SER A 56 5.32 -1.43 0.95
N VAL A 57 4.54 -2.18 1.72
CA VAL A 57 3.08 -2.14 1.72
C VAL A 57 2.63 -1.82 3.13
N SER A 58 1.86 -0.75 3.29
CA SER A 58 1.30 -0.33 4.57
C SER A 58 -0.19 -0.57 4.58
N TYR A 59 -0.69 -1.20 5.64
CA TYR A 59 -2.11 -1.44 5.84
C TYR A 59 -2.67 -0.44 6.84
N LYS A 60 -3.94 -0.07 6.64
CA LYS A 60 -4.72 0.77 7.55
C LYS A 60 -6.06 0.11 7.85
N LEU A 61 -6.70 0.53 8.93
CA LEU A 61 -8.10 0.20 9.16
C LEU A 61 -8.97 0.76 8.01
N ALA A 62 -9.95 -0.03 7.57
CA ALA A 62 -10.81 0.33 6.44
C ALA A 62 -11.49 1.70 6.64
N ARG A 63 -11.94 2.01 7.86
CA ARG A 63 -12.62 3.27 8.21
C ARG A 63 -11.73 4.51 8.23
N THR A 64 -10.40 4.36 8.20
CA THR A 64 -9.47 5.50 8.37
C THR A 64 -9.07 6.07 7.01
N ASN A 65 -10.00 6.62 6.23
CA ASN A 65 -9.71 7.08 4.86
C ASN A 65 -8.88 8.36 4.79
N SER A 66 -8.85 9.17 5.86
CA SER A 66 -8.09 10.43 5.93
C SER A 66 -6.57 10.28 5.85
N ILE A 67 -6.04 9.09 6.15
CA ILE A 67 -4.60 8.79 6.11
C ILE A 67 -4.21 7.92 4.89
N GLY A 68 -5.14 7.74 3.96
CA GLY A 68 -4.89 6.97 2.74
C GLY A 68 -3.85 7.70 1.87
N PHE A 69 -2.71 7.06 1.65
CA PHE A 69 -1.71 7.52 0.68
C PHE A 69 -1.18 6.32 -0.07
N HIS A 70 -1.08 6.45 -1.39
CA HIS A 70 -0.46 5.46 -2.25
C HIS A 70 0.47 6.17 -3.23
N VAL A 71 1.71 5.70 -3.36
CA VAL A 71 2.61 6.11 -4.44
C VAL A 71 2.66 4.96 -5.42
N TRP A 72 1.65 4.91 -6.29
CA TRP A 72 1.69 3.97 -7.38
C TRP A 72 2.75 4.43 -8.38
N GLN A 73 3.70 3.57 -8.75
CA GLN A 73 4.67 3.85 -9.83
C GLN A 73 3.90 4.29 -11.07
N VAL A 74 4.03 5.55 -11.50
CA VAL A 74 3.25 6.07 -12.62
C VAL A 74 3.88 5.67 -13.94
N SER A 75 3.04 5.26 -14.89
CA SER A 75 3.42 5.03 -16.28
C SER A 75 2.40 5.73 -17.17
N PRO A 76 2.80 6.32 -18.31
CA PRO A 76 1.87 6.95 -19.26
C PRO A 76 0.78 5.99 -19.78
N LYS A 77 1.05 4.68 -19.80
CA LYS A 77 0.13 3.64 -20.28
C LYS A 77 -0.31 2.71 -19.16
N ARG A 78 -0.96 3.26 -18.16
CA ARG A 78 -1.38 2.49 -16.99
C ARG A 78 -2.64 1.69 -17.29
N ASP A 79 -2.45 0.47 -17.77
CA ASP A 79 -3.54 -0.47 -17.94
C ASP A 79 -3.93 -1.09 -16.58
N TRP A 80 -5.07 -0.66 -16.04
CA TRP A 80 -5.64 -1.24 -14.83
C TRP A 80 -6.57 -2.42 -15.10
N SER A 81 -6.86 -2.74 -16.38
CA SER A 81 -7.82 -3.78 -16.74
C SER A 81 -7.45 -5.13 -16.14
N GLN A 82 -6.16 -5.48 -16.11
CA GLN A 82 -5.69 -6.72 -15.49
C GLN A 82 -6.05 -6.82 -14.01
N ILE A 83 -6.03 -5.71 -13.28
CA ILE A 83 -6.35 -5.68 -11.85
C ILE A 83 -7.87 -5.60 -11.65
N ILE A 84 -8.53 -4.64 -12.32
CA ILE A 84 -9.96 -4.39 -12.13
C ILE A 84 -10.80 -5.57 -12.62
N ASN A 85 -10.47 -6.16 -13.77
CA ASN A 85 -11.27 -7.24 -14.34
C ASN A 85 -11.13 -8.56 -13.57
N ASN A 86 -10.03 -8.77 -12.84
CA ASN A 86 -9.74 -10.04 -12.16
C ASN A 86 -9.77 -9.95 -10.63
N GLY A 87 -9.87 -8.75 -10.06
CA GLY A 87 -9.87 -8.54 -8.61
C GLY A 87 -11.20 -8.93 -7.96
N SER A 88 -11.14 -9.62 -6.83
CA SER A 88 -12.31 -9.79 -5.96
C SER A 88 -12.70 -8.46 -5.30
N PRO A 89 -13.94 -8.30 -4.80
CA PRO A 89 -14.35 -7.09 -4.09
C PRO A 89 -13.40 -6.70 -2.95
N ASP A 90 -12.89 -7.67 -2.19
CA ASP A 90 -11.95 -7.41 -1.08
C ASP A 90 -10.58 -6.92 -1.60
N GLN A 91 -10.07 -7.51 -2.67
CA GLN A 91 -8.80 -7.10 -3.30
C GLN A 91 -8.91 -5.68 -3.89
N LEU A 92 -10.02 -5.38 -4.57
CA LEU A 92 -10.29 -4.04 -5.10
C LEU A 92 -10.52 -3.04 -3.96
N GLY A 93 -11.12 -3.48 -2.85
CA GLY A 93 -11.25 -2.71 -1.61
C GLY A 93 -9.91 -2.24 -1.05
N CYS A 94 -8.87 -3.07 -1.11
CA CYS A 94 -7.51 -2.68 -0.72
C CYS A 94 -6.94 -1.56 -1.61
N LEU A 95 -7.47 -1.38 -2.82
CA LEU A 95 -7.08 -0.32 -3.77
C LEU A 95 -7.98 0.92 -3.67
N GLY A 96 -8.93 0.93 -2.73
CA GLY A 96 -9.85 2.05 -2.50
C GLY A 96 -11.14 2.01 -3.32
N ILE A 97 -11.42 0.91 -4.04
CA ILE A 97 -12.73 0.71 -4.68
C ILE A 97 -13.76 0.39 -3.58
N PRO A 98 -14.88 1.12 -3.48
CA PRO A 98 -15.86 0.88 -2.42
C PRO A 98 -16.41 -0.56 -2.47
N LEU A 99 -16.64 -1.19 -1.30
CA LEU A 99 -17.17 -2.56 -1.23
C LEU A 99 -18.64 -2.62 -1.70
N PRO A 100 -19.13 -3.81 -2.12
CA PRO A 100 -20.55 -4.05 -2.35
C PRO A 100 -21.43 -3.61 -1.16
N GLY A 101 -22.56 -2.96 -1.44
CA GLY A 101 -23.44 -2.37 -0.42
C GLY A 101 -22.99 -1.00 0.10
N SER A 102 -21.85 -0.46 -0.36
CA SER A 102 -21.52 0.95 -0.13
C SER A 102 -22.53 1.86 -0.81
N SER A 103 -22.90 2.96 -0.15
CA SER A 103 -23.79 4.00 -0.69
C SER A 103 -23.26 4.73 -1.93
N PHE A 104 -21.99 4.53 -2.28
CA PHE A 104 -21.44 4.96 -3.56
C PHE A 104 -22.06 4.21 -4.76
N TRP A 105 -22.45 2.95 -4.56
CA TRP A 105 -22.97 2.11 -5.64
C TRP A 105 -24.46 2.39 -5.88
N ASN A 106 -24.78 2.71 -7.13
CA ASN A 106 -26.12 2.81 -7.66
C ASN A 106 -26.09 2.41 -9.14
N GLU A 107 -27.25 2.39 -9.81
CA GLU A 107 -27.34 2.01 -11.22
C GLU A 107 -26.38 2.81 -12.12
N ILE A 108 -26.20 4.10 -11.84
CA ILE A 108 -25.35 5.01 -12.62
C ILE A 108 -23.87 4.68 -12.41
N THR A 109 -23.41 4.59 -11.17
CA THR A 109 -21.99 4.33 -10.87
C THR A 109 -21.56 2.94 -11.32
N ILE A 110 -22.45 1.96 -11.25
CA ILE A 110 -22.20 0.61 -11.79
C ILE A 110 -22.10 0.67 -13.32
N LYS A 111 -23.08 1.24 -14.02
CA LYS A 111 -23.09 1.32 -15.49
C LYS A 111 -21.85 2.04 -16.04
N GLN A 112 -21.44 3.15 -15.41
CA GLN A 112 -20.24 3.87 -15.80
C GLN A 112 -18.95 3.06 -15.56
N THR A 113 -18.90 2.29 -14.46
CA THR A 113 -17.74 1.45 -14.16
C THR A 113 -17.63 0.29 -15.16
N GLU A 114 -18.75 -0.37 -15.51
CA GLU A 114 -18.79 -1.41 -16.55
C GLU A 114 -18.40 -0.87 -17.93
N ALA A 115 -18.84 0.35 -18.29
CA ALA A 115 -18.46 0.97 -19.56
C ALA A 115 -16.94 1.25 -19.64
N ARG A 116 -16.33 1.62 -18.50
CA ARG A 116 -14.88 1.85 -18.42
C ARG A 116 -14.09 0.53 -18.35
N TRP A 117 -14.64 -0.48 -17.69
CA TRP A 117 -14.00 -1.77 -17.46
C TRP A 117 -14.95 -2.93 -17.85
N PRO A 118 -15.08 -3.24 -19.16
CA PRO A 118 -16.08 -4.21 -19.63
C PRO A 118 -15.88 -5.64 -19.12
N GLY A 119 -14.67 -5.98 -18.68
CA GLY A 119 -14.35 -7.28 -18.08
C GLY A 119 -14.54 -7.33 -16.57
N TRP A 120 -14.94 -6.24 -15.92
CA TRP A 120 -15.17 -6.21 -14.48
C TRP A 120 -16.42 -6.99 -14.11
N ASN A 121 -16.29 -7.89 -13.13
CA ASN A 121 -17.43 -8.62 -12.59
C ASN A 121 -18.25 -7.72 -11.65
N ALA A 122 -19.25 -7.04 -12.20
CA ALA A 122 -20.15 -6.17 -11.43
C ALA A 122 -21.21 -6.93 -10.61
N LYS A 123 -21.38 -8.25 -10.79
CA LYS A 123 -22.44 -9.04 -10.14
C LYS A 123 -22.51 -8.84 -8.61
N PRO A 124 -21.39 -8.90 -7.85
CA PRO A 124 -21.45 -8.73 -6.39
C PRO A 124 -21.97 -7.36 -5.95
N TYR A 125 -21.77 -6.33 -6.77
CA TYR A 125 -22.18 -4.96 -6.50
C TYR A 125 -23.65 -4.76 -6.82
N LYS A 126 -24.09 -5.28 -7.98
CA LYS A 126 -25.50 -5.23 -8.42
C LYS A 126 -26.45 -5.97 -7.48
N GLU A 127 -26.00 -7.04 -6.83
CA GLU A 127 -26.80 -7.79 -5.86
C GLU A 127 -27.04 -7.06 -4.53
N ARG A 128 -26.40 -5.90 -4.33
CA ARG A 128 -26.46 -5.11 -3.07
C ARG A 128 -26.80 -3.64 -3.27
N ILE A 129 -27.33 -3.25 -4.43
CA ILE A 129 -27.91 -1.92 -4.65
C ILE A 129 -29.39 -1.89 -4.30
#